data_AF-A0A1I8EQM1-F1
#
_entry.id   AF-A0A1I8EQM1-F1
#
_cell.length_a   1.000
_cell.length_b   1.000
_cell.length_c   1.000
_cell.angle_alpha   90.00
_cell.angle_beta   90.00
_cell.angle_gamma   90.00
#
_symmetry.space_group_name_H-M   'P 1'
#
loop_
_entity.id
_entity.type
_entity.pdbx_description
1 polymer ?
#
loop_
_entity_poly.entity_id
_entity_poly.type
_entity_poly.pdbx_seq_one_letter_code
_entity_poly.pdbx_strand_id
1 'polypeptide(L)'
;MPAVERTSPELCTSKDLMEKYVSNESMATGNWDPTLLLNKLYEVSYEPRKESKLNRFTNMEGHLEVPVDDESIYAELQKNWVQKYFRTRDGRLQWFASHFADDTPVGEVLLSGCEVDANRDENALYIHGGKSHIRMVLRIPPGANVFDKWRKAMSSHAASSYLDTFVNPVYPPLPHITKKVAIIELGSCSMRAGVLTMEPSLPQSFFPTIVLVKDDGKFIVGRDALLPENRRKGELIRPLRATDISLDRYVFHPPALKACLQKCVDDLKVDPTKYRVLLSIPQNIPIALIADLLKFVLEEMCFQGAAISRQPSLVLYAYDVATGVVVDIGDCVNIVPVVDGYVVDSAIISLPCGATQIINALQAKLIESNGSYTFQSSIEMLISRFVMEQACFVATDYEEEVKKCANNICDIDAVISIEQFEPTSEMISSLKINSARFTTTEGLFKPKRWGLDTKALHQLVFEAVQLSPIDSRKTLFRNIYLAGGVSLLPGLAERLEIEVASLVAPIIHTQVVLLHFVVIIKTFKYYLWSVTVHLSPWRYNAAYLGAQVIASSTQFDQTCITLESLSDFLHQLQNSTF
;
A
#
# COMPACT_ATOMS: atom_id res chain seq x y z
N MET A 1 28.84 -23.13 -10.37
CA MET A 1 28.41 -23.28 -11.77
C MET A 1 28.70 -21.97 -12.47
N PRO A 2 29.20 -21.94 -13.71
CA PRO A 2 29.54 -20.68 -14.35
C PRO A 2 28.27 -19.85 -14.61
N ALA A 3 28.38 -18.54 -14.45
CA ALA A 3 27.33 -17.58 -14.71
C ALA A 3 26.85 -17.69 -16.17
N VAL A 4 25.55 -17.89 -16.35
CA VAL A 4 24.92 -17.82 -17.67
C VAL A 4 24.85 -16.34 -18.05
N GLU A 5 25.61 -15.96 -19.08
CA GLU A 5 25.49 -14.65 -19.73
C GLU A 5 24.05 -14.44 -20.19
N ARG A 6 23.37 -13.44 -19.63
CA ARG A 6 22.06 -12.99 -20.09
C ARG A 6 22.25 -12.16 -21.35
N THR A 7 22.27 -12.82 -22.52
CA THR A 7 22.11 -12.13 -23.79
C THR A 7 20.67 -11.65 -23.93
N SER A 8 20.48 -10.34 -24.08
CA SER A 8 19.20 -9.70 -24.41
C SER A 8 18.65 -10.24 -25.74
N PRO A 9 17.43 -10.82 -25.79
CA PRO A 9 16.83 -11.22 -27.06
C PRO A 9 16.31 -9.98 -27.80
N GLU A 10 16.55 -9.95 -29.10
CA GLU A 10 16.05 -8.95 -30.05
C GLU A 10 14.54 -8.71 -29.94
N LEU A 11 14.12 -7.46 -30.21
CA LEU A 11 12.73 -7.00 -30.26
C LEU A 11 11.84 -7.96 -31.05
N CYS A 12 11.10 -8.82 -30.35
CA CYS A 12 9.98 -9.54 -30.94
C CYS A 12 8.73 -8.66 -30.80
N THR A 13 8.53 -7.76 -31.76
CA THR A 13 7.22 -7.15 -32.02
C THR A 13 6.29 -8.21 -32.63
N SER A 14 5.88 -9.21 -31.86
CA SER A 14 4.77 -10.07 -32.29
C SER A 14 3.47 -9.32 -32.01
N LYS A 15 2.76 -8.95 -33.08
CA LYS A 15 1.41 -8.36 -33.04
C LYS A 15 0.37 -9.24 -32.33
N ASP A 16 0.73 -10.48 -31.98
CA ASP A 16 -0.18 -11.54 -31.53
C ASP A 16 -0.24 -11.75 -30.00
N LEU A 17 0.53 -11.00 -29.20
CA LEU A 17 0.50 -11.11 -27.72
C LEU A 17 -0.33 -10.03 -27.01
N MET A 18 -0.94 -9.11 -27.78
CA MET A 18 -1.95 -8.20 -27.24
C MET A 18 -3.25 -8.99 -27.11
N GLU A 19 -3.64 -9.36 -25.89
CA GLU A 19 -4.98 -9.86 -25.63
C GLU A 19 -5.97 -8.74 -26.00
N LYS A 20 -6.52 -8.85 -27.21
CA LYS A 20 -7.54 -7.93 -27.71
C LYS A 20 -8.74 -8.08 -26.81
N TYR A 21 -9.18 -7.00 -26.17
CA TYR A 21 -10.56 -6.96 -25.69
C TYR A 21 -11.42 -6.87 -26.95
N VAL A 22 -11.72 -8.03 -27.55
CA VAL A 22 -12.73 -8.12 -28.60
C VAL A 22 -13.95 -7.44 -28.01
N SER A 23 -14.44 -6.41 -28.68
CA SER A 23 -15.59 -5.59 -28.32
C SER A 23 -16.88 -6.42 -28.42
N ASN A 24 -16.95 -7.52 -27.67
CA ASN A 24 -18.20 -8.20 -27.39
C ASN A 24 -18.87 -7.39 -26.28
N GLU A 25 -19.30 -6.17 -26.61
CA GLU A 25 -20.20 -5.43 -25.74
C GLU A 25 -21.46 -6.29 -25.57
N SER A 26 -21.80 -6.62 -24.32
CA SER A 26 -23.10 -7.19 -24.05
C SER A 26 -24.16 -6.17 -24.47
N MET A 27 -25.28 -6.63 -25.06
CA MET A 27 -26.36 -5.71 -25.46
C MET A 27 -26.79 -4.79 -24.30
N ALA A 28 -26.75 -5.31 -23.07
CA ALA A 28 -27.10 -4.60 -21.84
C ALA A 28 -26.18 -3.40 -21.52
N THR A 29 -24.87 -3.49 -21.82
CA THR A 29 -23.86 -2.47 -21.41
C THR A 29 -23.36 -1.58 -22.55
N GLY A 30 -23.74 -1.85 -23.80
CA GLY A 30 -23.31 -1.07 -24.96
C GLY A 30 -23.86 0.37 -25.01
N ASN A 31 -24.96 0.63 -24.32
CA ASN A 31 -25.58 1.97 -24.24
C ASN A 31 -25.43 2.64 -22.87
N TRP A 32 -24.88 1.94 -21.88
CA TRP A 32 -24.77 2.45 -20.52
C TRP A 32 -23.55 3.36 -20.34
N ASP A 33 -23.78 4.57 -19.82
CA ASP A 33 -22.72 5.54 -19.49
C ASP A 33 -22.10 5.22 -18.11
N PRO A 34 -20.83 4.75 -18.06
CA PRO A 34 -20.19 4.35 -16.82
C PRO A 34 -19.64 5.54 -16.01
N THR A 35 -19.88 6.80 -16.41
CA THR A 35 -19.25 7.99 -15.81
C THR A 35 -19.42 8.07 -14.30
N LEU A 36 -20.62 7.78 -13.77
CA LEU A 36 -20.88 7.81 -12.31
C LEU A 36 -20.07 6.73 -11.57
N LEU A 37 -19.98 5.52 -12.13
CA LEU A 37 -19.15 4.44 -11.58
C LEU A 37 -17.66 4.79 -11.63
N LEU A 38 -17.19 5.35 -12.74
CA LEU A 38 -15.81 5.78 -12.91
C LEU A 38 -15.44 6.90 -11.94
N ASN A 39 -16.33 7.87 -11.74
CA ASN A 39 -16.12 8.94 -10.75
C ASN A 39 -15.96 8.36 -9.35
N LYS A 40 -16.70 7.29 -9.01
CA LYS A 40 -16.55 6.62 -7.72
C LYS A 40 -15.25 5.82 -7.60
N LEU A 41 -14.89 5.04 -8.63
CA LEU A 41 -13.69 4.17 -8.62
C LEU A 41 -12.36 4.93 -8.73
N TYR A 42 -12.40 6.15 -9.27
CA TYR A 42 -11.26 7.04 -9.48
C TYR A 42 -11.43 8.36 -8.72
N GLU A 43 -12.14 8.32 -7.60
CA GLU A 43 -12.26 9.41 -6.63
C GLU A 43 -10.93 9.59 -5.89
N VAL A 44 -10.50 10.85 -5.72
CA VAL A 44 -9.36 11.20 -4.87
C VAL A 44 -9.89 11.75 -3.55
N SER A 45 -9.98 10.88 -2.54
CA SER A 45 -10.45 11.25 -1.20
C SER A 45 -9.27 11.61 -0.29
N TYR A 46 -9.39 12.74 0.41
CA TYR A 46 -8.50 13.17 1.49
C TYR A 46 -9.02 12.75 2.87
N GLU A 47 -9.96 11.80 2.92
CA GLU A 47 -10.34 11.15 4.17
C GLU A 47 -9.44 9.94 4.42
N PRO A 48 -8.71 9.88 5.56
CA PRO A 48 -7.87 8.73 5.86
C PRO A 48 -8.73 7.48 6.01
N ARG A 49 -8.35 6.41 5.31
CA ARG A 49 -9.05 5.14 5.38
C ARG A 49 -9.04 4.59 6.80
N LYS A 50 -10.22 4.18 7.29
CA LYS A 50 -10.35 3.46 8.55
C LYS A 50 -9.92 2.02 8.33
N GLU A 51 -8.87 1.61 9.02
CA GLU A 51 -8.28 0.28 8.83
C GLU A 51 -8.96 -0.76 9.71
N SER A 52 -9.08 -1.98 9.17
CA SER A 52 -9.60 -3.14 9.89
C SER A 52 -8.64 -3.67 10.94
N LYS A 53 -7.37 -3.20 10.94
CA LYS A 53 -6.45 -3.43 12.04
C LYS A 53 -7.11 -2.82 13.25
N LEU A 54 -7.87 -3.67 13.96
CA LEU A 54 -8.30 -3.48 15.33
C LEU A 54 -7.17 -2.72 15.98
N ASN A 55 -7.44 -1.45 16.26
CA ASN A 55 -6.48 -0.54 16.84
C ASN A 55 -5.70 -1.31 17.89
N ARG A 56 -4.38 -1.50 17.66
CA ARG A 56 -3.51 -2.23 18.59
C ARG A 56 -3.47 -1.58 19.97
N PHE A 57 -4.07 -0.40 20.11
CA PHE A 57 -4.36 0.30 21.35
C PHE A 57 -5.11 -0.63 22.31
N THR A 58 -4.39 -1.15 23.28
CA THR A 58 -5.04 -1.61 24.49
C THR A 58 -5.40 -0.36 25.27
N ASN A 59 -6.61 0.18 25.03
CA ASN A 59 -7.11 1.33 25.78
C ASN A 59 -7.18 0.98 27.27
N MET A 60 -6.78 1.91 28.11
CA MET A 60 -6.81 1.73 29.55
C MET A 60 -7.12 3.05 30.22
N GLU A 61 -7.83 2.96 31.34
CA GLU A 61 -8.12 4.11 32.18
C GLU A 61 -8.00 3.75 33.66
N GLY A 62 -7.75 4.77 34.48
CA GLY A 62 -7.63 4.60 35.92
C GLY A 62 -6.70 5.62 36.56
N HIS A 63 -6.56 5.50 37.88
CA HIS A 63 -5.75 6.40 38.66
C HIS A 63 -4.26 6.00 38.60
N LEU A 64 -3.41 6.97 38.28
CA LEU A 64 -1.95 6.86 38.34
C LEU A 64 -1.38 8.03 39.14
N GLU A 65 -0.17 7.86 39.66
CA GLU A 65 0.56 8.87 40.40
C GLU A 65 1.64 9.50 39.49
N VAL A 66 1.73 10.83 39.52
CA VAL A 66 2.75 11.63 38.80
C VAL A 66 3.49 12.51 39.83
N PRO A 67 4.80 12.74 39.70
CA PRO A 67 5.51 13.64 40.61
C PRO A 67 4.97 15.07 40.51
N VAL A 68 4.99 15.80 41.62
CA VAL A 68 4.79 17.26 41.64
C VAL A 68 6.07 17.92 41.13
N ASP A 69 5.96 18.73 40.08
CA ASP A 69 7.05 19.60 39.65
C ASP A 69 7.17 20.75 40.66
N ASP A 70 8.02 20.58 41.68
CA ASP A 70 8.45 21.68 42.55
C ASP A 70 9.83 22.15 42.08
N GLU A 71 10.00 23.45 41.80
CA GLU A 71 11.28 24.10 41.49
C GLU A 71 12.31 24.09 42.66
N SER A 72 12.08 23.29 43.71
CA SER A 72 12.86 23.27 44.94
C SER A 72 13.88 22.12 44.95
N ILE A 73 15.15 22.50 44.80
CA ILE A 73 16.36 21.64 44.76
C ILE A 73 16.55 20.80 46.06
N TYR A 74 15.81 21.07 47.14
CA TYR A 74 15.95 20.37 48.43
C TYR A 74 15.15 19.07 48.58
N ALA A 75 14.36 18.65 47.59
CA ALA A 75 13.47 17.48 47.68
C ALA A 75 13.90 16.26 46.83
N GLU A 76 15.21 16.06 46.59
CA GLU A 76 15.71 14.87 45.85
C GLU A 76 15.46 13.54 46.57
N LEU A 77 15.05 13.54 47.85
CA LEU A 77 14.83 12.32 48.64
C LEU A 77 13.36 11.94 48.89
N GLN A 78 12.40 12.82 48.59
CA GLN A 78 10.96 12.49 48.61
C GLN A 78 10.23 13.30 47.55
N LYS A 79 10.11 12.76 46.33
CA LYS A 79 9.17 13.28 45.34
C LYS A 79 7.75 13.13 45.90
N ASN A 80 7.05 14.23 46.12
CA ASN A 80 5.62 14.19 46.43
C ASN A 80 4.88 13.70 45.17
N TRP A 81 4.03 12.69 45.33
CA TRP A 81 3.26 12.08 44.25
C TRP A 81 1.81 12.55 44.33
N VAL A 82 1.24 13.00 43.20
CA VAL A 82 -0.17 13.36 43.10
C VAL A 82 -0.89 12.35 42.23
N GLN A 83 -2.01 11.84 42.73
CA GLN A 83 -2.88 10.94 41.99
C GLN A 83 -3.75 11.73 41.00
N LYS A 84 -3.75 11.32 39.73
CA LYS A 84 -4.64 11.85 38.67
C LYS A 84 -5.32 10.69 37.96
N TYR A 85 -6.44 10.97 37.29
CA TYR A 85 -7.14 10.00 36.45
C TYR A 85 -6.61 10.08 35.03
N PHE A 86 -6.09 8.96 34.50
CA PHE A 86 -5.50 8.88 33.16
C PHE A 86 -6.34 8.00 32.22
N ARG A 87 -6.28 8.30 30.92
CA ARG A 87 -6.83 7.48 29.83
C ARG A 87 -5.80 7.36 28.69
N THR A 88 -5.60 6.15 28.17
CA THR A 88 -4.93 5.95 26.88
C THR A 88 -5.97 5.79 25.79
N ARG A 89 -5.87 6.61 24.74
CA ARG A 89 -6.78 6.58 23.60
C ARG A 89 -6.09 7.13 22.36
N ASP A 90 -6.24 6.43 21.22
CA ASP A 90 -5.80 6.91 19.90
C ASP A 90 -4.34 7.46 19.86
N GLY A 91 -3.38 6.69 20.40
CA GLY A 91 -1.96 7.09 20.47
C GLY A 91 -1.61 8.17 21.52
N ARG A 92 -2.58 8.61 22.33
CA ARG A 92 -2.42 9.66 23.36
C ARG A 92 -2.56 9.10 24.76
N LEU A 93 -1.92 9.79 25.71
CA LEU A 93 -2.17 9.68 27.14
C LEU A 93 -2.74 11.00 27.66
N GLN A 94 -3.94 10.94 28.23
CA GLN A 94 -4.70 12.11 28.68
C GLN A 94 -4.95 12.01 30.19
N TRP A 95 -4.99 13.14 30.91
CA TRP A 95 -5.39 13.18 32.32
C TRP A 95 -6.48 14.20 32.60
N PHE A 96 -7.31 13.89 33.60
CA PHE A 96 -8.54 14.62 33.89
C PHE A 96 -8.54 15.15 35.34
N ALA A 97 -9.32 16.21 35.58
CA ALA A 97 -9.43 16.85 36.90
C ALA A 97 -10.11 15.92 37.93
N SER A 98 -11.03 15.08 37.47
CA SER A 98 -11.66 14.01 38.26
C SER A 98 -12.11 12.88 37.34
N HIS A 99 -12.43 11.71 37.89
CA HIS A 99 -13.03 10.60 37.14
C HIS A 99 -14.48 10.86 36.69
N PHE A 100 -15.09 11.97 37.12
CA PHE A 100 -16.41 12.45 36.71
C PHE A 100 -16.36 13.59 35.68
N ALA A 101 -15.17 14.05 35.29
CA ALA A 101 -15.02 15.20 34.40
C ALA A 101 -15.52 14.86 32.97
N ASP A 102 -16.12 15.87 32.32
CA ASP A 102 -16.54 15.86 30.92
C ASP A 102 -15.41 15.38 29.99
N ASP A 103 -15.72 15.01 28.74
CA ASP A 103 -14.80 14.46 27.72
C ASP A 103 -13.57 15.34 27.38
N THR A 104 -13.35 16.45 28.09
CA THR A 104 -12.22 17.38 27.90
C THR A 104 -11.09 17.11 28.91
N PRO A 105 -9.88 16.71 28.46
CA PRO A 105 -8.75 16.48 29.35
C PRO A 105 -8.15 17.79 29.90
N VAL A 106 -7.59 17.72 31.10
CA VAL A 106 -6.80 18.81 31.71
C VAL A 106 -5.44 18.96 31.03
N GLY A 107 -4.92 17.86 30.49
CA GLY A 107 -3.73 17.87 29.66
C GLY A 107 -3.53 16.51 29.01
N GLU A 108 -2.65 16.50 28.02
CA GLU A 108 -2.35 15.30 27.24
C GLU A 108 -0.92 15.28 26.72
N VAL A 109 -0.46 14.07 26.40
CA VAL A 109 0.83 13.80 25.78
C VAL A 109 0.63 12.81 24.64
N LEU A 110 1.29 13.06 23.52
CA LEU A 110 1.37 12.12 22.40
C LEU A 110 2.39 11.03 22.72
N LEU A 111 1.96 9.77 22.78
CA LEU A 111 2.83 8.65 23.10
C LEU A 111 3.58 8.12 21.86
N SER A 112 3.05 8.36 20.67
CA SER A 112 3.64 8.00 19.36
C SER A 112 5.16 8.25 19.30
N GLY A 113 5.93 7.18 19.14
CA GLY A 113 7.40 7.26 19.01
C GLY A 113 8.15 7.51 20.32
N CYS A 114 7.48 7.45 21.47
CA CYS A 114 8.13 7.39 22.77
C CYS A 114 8.60 5.96 23.09
N GLU A 115 9.67 5.86 23.87
CA GLU A 115 10.07 4.62 24.52
C GLU A 115 9.40 4.53 25.89
N VAL A 116 8.96 3.31 26.26
CA VAL A 116 8.31 3.04 27.55
C VAL A 116 9.10 1.97 28.28
N ASP A 117 9.88 2.40 29.27
CA ASP A 117 10.59 1.52 30.19
C ASP A 117 9.72 1.22 31.42
N ALA A 118 9.85 0.01 31.95
CA ALA A 118 9.04 -0.44 33.08
C ALA A 118 9.94 -0.96 34.21
N ASN A 119 9.80 -0.37 35.40
CA ASN A 119 10.42 -0.88 36.62
C ASN A 119 9.35 -1.48 37.53
N ARG A 120 9.34 -2.81 37.62
CA ARG A 120 8.35 -3.55 38.40
C ARG A 120 8.54 -3.38 39.90
N ASP A 121 9.79 -3.22 40.36
CA ASP A 121 10.11 -3.12 41.78
C ASP A 121 9.64 -1.76 42.36
N GLU A 122 9.70 -0.71 41.54
CA GLU A 122 9.21 0.63 41.88
C GLU A 122 7.73 0.84 41.55
N ASN A 123 7.11 -0.14 40.87
CA ASN A 123 5.78 -0.05 40.28
C ASN A 123 5.62 1.19 39.37
N ALA A 124 6.67 1.51 38.61
CA ALA A 124 6.78 2.74 37.81
C ALA A 124 6.99 2.47 36.31
N LEU A 125 6.44 3.34 35.48
CA LEU A 125 6.63 3.42 34.03
C LEU A 125 7.34 4.73 33.69
N TYR A 126 8.39 4.64 32.88
CA TYR A 126 9.19 5.76 32.42
C TYR A 126 8.92 5.95 30.92
N ILE A 127 8.46 7.14 30.55
CA ILE A 127 8.12 7.50 29.16
C ILE A 127 9.08 8.58 28.71
N HIS A 128 9.86 8.31 27.67
CA HIS A 128 10.83 9.26 27.15
C HIS A 128 10.94 9.25 25.63
N GLY A 129 11.40 10.35 25.04
CA GLY A 129 11.56 10.49 23.59
C GLY A 129 10.34 11.08 22.87
N GLY A 130 10.08 10.61 21.65
CA GLY A 130 9.03 11.15 20.76
C GLY A 130 9.35 12.52 20.15
N LYS A 131 8.51 12.99 19.21
CA LYS A 131 8.69 14.30 18.50
C LYS A 131 8.81 15.49 19.46
N SER A 132 8.19 15.39 20.64
CA SER A 132 8.17 16.44 21.67
C SER A 132 9.25 16.29 22.76
N HIS A 133 10.18 15.33 22.64
CA HIS A 133 11.26 15.08 23.62
C HIS A 133 10.75 14.95 25.07
N ILE A 134 9.65 14.21 25.23
CA ILE A 134 8.98 14.04 26.52
C ILE A 134 9.90 13.31 27.50
N ARG A 135 9.78 13.63 28.79
CA ARG A 135 10.32 12.85 29.91
C ARG A 135 9.29 12.83 31.03
N MET A 136 8.66 11.69 31.25
CA MET A 136 7.59 11.54 32.22
C MET A 136 7.73 10.23 33.01
N VAL A 137 7.39 10.27 34.29
CA VAL A 137 7.37 9.09 35.17
C VAL A 137 5.97 8.93 35.74
N LEU A 138 5.40 7.73 35.59
CA LEU A 138 4.09 7.38 36.12
C LEU A 138 4.25 6.23 37.11
N ARG A 139 3.73 6.39 38.32
CA ARG A 139 3.70 5.34 39.33
C ARG A 139 2.31 4.74 39.42
N ILE A 140 2.25 3.42 39.50
CA ILE A 140 1.02 2.67 39.64
C ILE A 140 0.78 2.49 41.16
N PRO A 141 -0.41 2.81 41.69
CA PRO A 141 -0.66 2.67 43.12
C PRO A 141 -0.47 1.21 43.60
N PRO A 142 0.18 1.00 44.77
CA PRO A 142 0.38 -0.34 45.32
C PRO A 142 -0.94 -1.03 45.65
N GLY A 143 -1.03 -2.34 45.39
CA GLY A 143 -2.24 -3.16 45.62
C GLY A 143 -3.14 -3.34 44.39
N ALA A 144 -2.89 -2.61 43.29
CA ALA A 144 -3.61 -2.78 42.05
C ALA A 144 -2.89 -3.81 41.13
N ASN A 145 -3.50 -4.98 40.87
CA ASN A 145 -3.00 -5.99 39.94
C ASN A 145 -3.16 -5.59 38.45
N VAL A 146 -2.68 -4.38 38.12
CA VAL A 146 -2.88 -3.73 36.81
C VAL A 146 -1.60 -3.23 36.18
N PHE A 147 -0.44 -3.41 36.83
CA PHE A 147 0.87 -2.98 36.30
C PHE A 147 1.13 -3.51 34.89
N ASP A 148 0.99 -4.83 34.69
CA ASP A 148 1.20 -5.46 33.39
C ASP A 148 0.18 -4.98 32.33
N LYS A 149 -1.03 -4.57 32.76
CA LYS A 149 -2.06 -4.00 31.86
C LYS A 149 -1.68 -2.59 31.43
N TRP A 150 -1.27 -1.73 32.37
CA TRP A 150 -0.82 -0.36 32.07
C TRP A 150 0.43 -0.34 31.21
N ARG A 151 1.42 -1.20 31.51
CA ARG A 151 2.60 -1.37 30.65
C ARG A 151 2.18 -1.74 29.23
N LYS A 152 1.33 -2.76 29.07
CA LYS A 152 0.87 -3.22 27.75
C LYS A 152 0.11 -2.12 27.00
N ALA A 153 -0.76 -1.38 27.68
CA ALA A 153 -1.48 -0.23 27.14
C ALA A 153 -0.50 0.85 26.67
N MET A 154 0.34 1.38 27.56
CA MET A 154 1.32 2.41 27.26
C MET A 154 2.25 2.00 26.11
N SER A 155 2.83 0.79 26.15
CA SER A 155 3.68 0.29 25.07
C SER A 155 2.91 0.16 23.76
N SER A 156 1.63 -0.23 23.78
CA SER A 156 0.81 -0.31 22.56
C SER A 156 0.50 1.06 21.96
N HIS A 157 0.33 2.10 22.79
CA HIS A 157 0.12 3.49 22.38
C HIS A 157 1.43 4.22 22.03
N ALA A 158 2.56 3.81 22.61
CA ALA A 158 3.86 4.40 22.34
C ALA A 158 4.53 3.81 21.10
N ALA A 159 4.35 2.51 20.88
CA ALA A 159 4.72 1.82 19.63
C ALA A 159 3.89 2.25 18.42
N SER A 160 2.92 3.15 18.61
CA SER A 160 1.93 3.50 17.59
C SER A 160 1.90 4.99 17.32
N SER A 161 2.88 5.40 16.52
CA SER A 161 2.82 6.58 15.68
C SER A 161 2.12 6.26 14.36
N TYR A 162 0.99 5.56 14.33
CA TYR A 162 0.56 4.97 13.06
C TYR A 162 0.34 6.02 11.95
N LEU A 163 -0.35 7.13 12.22
CA LEU A 163 -0.52 8.18 11.20
C LEU A 163 0.68 9.14 11.07
N ASP A 164 1.40 9.39 12.16
CA ASP A 164 2.54 10.34 12.20
C ASP A 164 3.86 9.76 11.65
N THR A 165 3.89 8.45 11.36
CA THR A 165 5.01 7.75 10.70
C THR A 165 4.92 7.84 9.17
N PHE A 166 3.78 8.26 8.62
CA PHE A 166 3.59 8.29 7.16
C PHE A 166 3.48 9.71 6.64
N VAL A 167 3.81 9.87 5.36
CA VAL A 167 3.52 11.11 4.64
C VAL A 167 2.01 11.30 4.57
N ASN A 168 1.52 12.37 5.18
CA ASN A 168 0.10 12.73 5.17
C ASN A 168 -0.15 13.79 4.08
N PRO A 169 -1.08 13.54 3.16
CA PRO A 169 -1.41 14.48 2.10
C PRO A 169 -2.19 15.69 2.64
N VAL A 170 -1.89 16.87 2.12
CA VAL A 170 -2.55 18.13 2.49
C VAL A 170 -3.50 18.61 1.38
N TYR A 171 -4.67 19.10 1.78
CA TYR A 171 -5.64 19.76 0.92
C TYR A 171 -5.89 21.21 1.41
N PRO A 172 -6.01 22.20 0.51
CA PRO A 172 -5.86 22.10 -0.95
C PRO A 172 -4.40 21.95 -1.39
N PRO A 173 -4.14 21.33 -2.56
CA PRO A 173 -2.79 21.21 -3.10
C PRO A 173 -2.26 22.59 -3.53
N LEU A 174 -1.34 23.16 -2.75
CA LEU A 174 -0.68 24.42 -3.09
C LEU A 174 0.58 24.16 -3.93
N PRO A 175 0.65 24.66 -5.18
CA PRO A 175 1.81 24.47 -6.02
C PRO A 175 3.10 24.94 -5.33
N HIS A 176 4.18 24.21 -5.55
CA HIS A 176 5.48 24.57 -5.00
C HIS A 176 5.96 25.91 -5.58
N ILE A 177 6.43 26.82 -4.71
CA ILE A 177 6.70 28.22 -5.07
C ILE A 177 7.87 28.35 -6.06
N THR A 178 8.94 27.58 -5.86
CA THR A 178 10.18 27.67 -6.65
C THR A 178 10.39 26.52 -7.64
N LYS A 179 10.15 25.27 -7.22
CA LYS A 179 10.32 24.07 -8.05
C LYS A 179 9.07 23.77 -8.87
N LYS A 180 9.20 23.76 -10.21
CA LYS A 180 8.15 23.31 -11.14
C LYS A 180 8.44 21.89 -11.60
N VAL A 181 7.78 20.92 -10.98
CA VAL A 181 7.93 19.50 -11.32
C VAL A 181 6.55 18.89 -11.52
N ALA A 182 6.34 18.24 -12.67
CA ALA A 182 5.21 17.37 -12.92
C ALA A 182 5.57 15.95 -12.45
N ILE A 183 4.67 15.30 -11.72
CA ILE A 183 4.85 13.93 -11.23
C ILE A 183 3.84 13.07 -11.97
N ILE A 184 4.31 12.03 -12.66
CA ILE A 184 3.46 11.10 -13.41
C ILE A 184 3.79 9.68 -12.99
N GLU A 185 2.80 8.99 -12.41
CA GLU A 185 2.89 7.58 -12.03
C GLU A 185 2.24 6.70 -13.08
N LEU A 186 3.02 5.76 -13.63
CA LEU A 186 2.58 4.78 -14.62
C LEU A 186 2.07 3.53 -13.90
N GLY A 187 0.79 3.19 -14.03
CA GLY A 187 0.23 1.94 -13.52
C GLY A 187 -0.55 1.20 -14.59
N SER A 188 -0.59 -0.14 -14.54
CA SER A 188 -1.34 -0.97 -15.49
C SER A 188 -2.86 -0.84 -15.34
N CYS A 189 -3.33 -0.55 -14.13
CA CYS A 189 -4.75 -0.29 -13.83
C CYS A 189 -5.13 1.17 -13.93
N SER A 190 -4.25 2.05 -13.49
CA SER A 190 -4.55 3.46 -13.34
C SER A 190 -3.30 4.31 -13.47
N MET A 191 -3.45 5.50 -14.01
CA MET A 191 -2.41 6.52 -14.03
C MET A 191 -2.79 7.65 -13.08
N ARG A 192 -1.77 8.18 -12.42
CA ARG A 192 -1.88 9.32 -11.50
C ARG A 192 -0.93 10.39 -11.99
N ALA A 193 -1.38 11.63 -11.96
CA ALA A 193 -0.52 12.76 -12.27
C ALA A 193 -0.81 13.95 -11.37
N GLY A 194 0.23 14.76 -11.18
CA GLY A 194 0.14 15.96 -10.39
C GLY A 194 1.29 16.91 -10.55
N VAL A 195 1.17 18.07 -9.92
CA VAL A 195 2.27 19.02 -9.79
C VAL A 195 2.86 18.92 -8.39
N LEU A 196 4.17 19.14 -8.27
CA LEU A 196 4.84 19.25 -6.99
C LEU A 196 4.21 20.37 -6.15
N THR A 197 3.86 20.06 -4.92
CA THR A 197 3.23 20.97 -3.97
C THR A 197 4.18 21.34 -2.84
N MET A 198 3.81 22.35 -2.04
CA MET A 198 4.64 22.79 -0.90
C MET A 198 4.75 21.74 0.21
N GLU A 199 3.64 21.06 0.47
CA GLU A 199 3.55 19.86 1.29
C GLU A 199 2.98 18.75 0.41
N PRO A 200 3.35 17.47 0.60
CA PRO A 200 2.82 16.38 -0.22
C PRO A 200 1.28 16.42 -0.29
N SER A 201 0.73 16.30 -1.50
CA SER A 201 -0.72 16.22 -1.73
C SER A 201 -1.07 14.93 -2.46
N LEU A 202 -2.37 14.63 -2.62
CA LEU A 202 -2.82 13.56 -3.51
C LEU A 202 -2.79 14.00 -4.99
N PRO A 203 -2.89 13.07 -5.96
CA PRO A 203 -2.89 13.39 -7.39
C PRO A 203 -4.02 14.33 -7.79
N GLN A 204 -3.72 15.25 -8.70
CA GLN A 204 -4.72 16.13 -9.33
C GLN A 204 -5.42 15.47 -10.52
N SER A 205 -4.77 14.50 -11.18
CA SER A 205 -5.36 13.63 -12.20
C SER A 205 -5.25 12.18 -11.78
N PHE A 206 -6.36 11.45 -11.90
CA PHE A 206 -6.46 10.02 -11.60
C PHE A 206 -7.49 9.34 -12.51
N PHE A 207 -7.05 8.41 -13.35
CA PHE A 207 -7.89 7.81 -14.39
C PHE A 207 -7.47 6.37 -14.73
N PRO A 208 -8.39 5.54 -15.30
CA PRO A 208 -8.07 4.19 -15.76
C PRO A 208 -7.01 4.19 -16.86
N THR A 209 -6.02 3.30 -16.77
CA THR A 209 -5.02 3.12 -17.84
C THR A 209 -5.61 2.29 -18.98
N ILE A 210 -6.50 2.92 -19.74
CA ILE A 210 -7.18 2.32 -20.88
C ILE A 210 -7.23 3.31 -22.03
N VAL A 211 -7.07 2.81 -23.25
CA VAL A 211 -7.06 3.62 -24.46
C VAL A 211 -7.97 2.97 -25.49
N LEU A 212 -8.87 3.75 -26.08
CA LEU A 212 -9.61 3.35 -27.26
C LEU A 212 -8.83 3.77 -28.51
N VAL A 213 -8.57 2.82 -29.39
CA VAL A 213 -8.03 3.06 -30.72
C VAL A 213 -9.20 3.13 -31.69
N LYS A 214 -9.44 4.31 -32.27
CA LYS A 214 -10.47 4.51 -33.29
C LYS A 214 -10.03 3.95 -34.64
N ASP A 215 -10.99 3.66 -35.51
CA ASP A 215 -10.73 3.20 -36.88
C ASP A 215 -9.89 4.19 -37.70
N ASP A 216 -9.96 5.50 -37.36
CA ASP A 216 -9.15 6.56 -37.98
C ASP A 216 -7.74 6.71 -37.38
N GLY A 217 -7.35 5.82 -36.46
CA GLY A 217 -6.05 5.79 -35.79
C GLY A 217 -5.91 6.76 -34.62
N LYS A 218 -6.96 7.51 -34.24
CA LYS A 218 -6.91 8.39 -33.06
C LYS A 218 -7.03 7.60 -31.76
N PHE A 219 -6.35 8.08 -30.74
CA PHE A 219 -6.44 7.54 -29.38
C PHE A 219 -7.38 8.39 -28.51
N ILE A 220 -8.27 7.72 -27.78
CA ILE A 220 -9.03 8.33 -26.68
C ILE A 220 -8.59 7.64 -25.39
N VAL A 221 -8.28 8.42 -24.36
CA VAL A 221 -7.63 7.90 -23.15
C VAL A 221 -8.52 8.03 -21.92
N GLY A 222 -8.48 7.02 -21.06
CA GLY A 222 -9.02 7.09 -19.71
C GLY A 222 -10.53 6.97 -19.69
N ARG A 223 -11.20 7.87 -18.95
CA ARG A 223 -12.66 7.81 -18.75
C ARG A 223 -13.40 7.95 -20.09
N ASP A 224 -12.93 8.84 -20.95
CA ASP A 224 -13.55 9.12 -22.25
C ASP A 224 -13.52 7.91 -23.19
N ALA A 225 -12.49 7.05 -23.07
CA ALA A 225 -12.37 5.82 -23.84
C ALA A 225 -13.53 4.86 -23.57
N LEU A 226 -14.13 4.95 -22.37
CA LEU A 226 -15.18 4.08 -21.87
C LEU A 226 -16.59 4.63 -22.09
N LEU A 227 -16.73 5.79 -22.72
CA LEU A 227 -18.05 6.34 -23.06
C LEU A 227 -18.73 5.50 -24.18
N PRO A 228 -20.06 5.29 -24.13
CA PRO A 228 -20.79 4.47 -25.09
C PRO A 228 -20.56 4.87 -26.56
N GLU A 229 -20.58 6.16 -26.86
CA GLU A 229 -20.40 6.71 -28.19
C GLU A 229 -18.99 6.47 -28.76
N ASN A 230 -18.01 6.29 -27.88
CA ASN A 230 -16.63 6.03 -28.25
C ASN A 230 -16.40 4.52 -28.41
N ARG A 231 -16.80 3.69 -27.44
CA ARG A 231 -16.56 2.24 -27.47
C ARG A 231 -17.19 1.53 -28.68
N ARG A 232 -18.29 2.05 -29.23
CA ARG A 232 -18.93 1.50 -30.45
C ARG A 232 -18.08 1.60 -31.73
N LYS A 233 -17.05 2.46 -31.74
CA LYS A 233 -16.26 2.80 -32.94
C LYS A 233 -14.75 2.71 -32.68
N GLY A 234 -14.31 1.65 -32.03
CA GLY A 234 -12.90 1.39 -31.81
C GLY A 234 -12.61 0.17 -30.97
N GLU A 235 -11.33 -0.09 -30.74
CA GLU A 235 -10.82 -1.20 -29.94
C GLU A 235 -10.21 -0.68 -28.62
N LEU A 236 -10.62 -1.27 -27.50
CA LEU A 236 -10.05 -0.93 -26.19
C LEU A 236 -8.76 -1.72 -25.95
N ILE A 237 -7.69 -1.02 -25.62
CA ILE A 237 -6.39 -1.60 -25.28
C ILE A 237 -5.89 -1.05 -23.95
N ARG A 238 -5.07 -1.85 -23.25
CA ARG A 238 -4.34 -1.43 -22.07
C ARG A 238 -2.88 -1.19 -22.47
N PRO A 239 -2.36 0.04 -22.40
CA PRO A 239 -1.05 0.38 -22.94
C PRO A 239 0.11 -0.17 -22.12
N LEU A 240 -0.16 -0.67 -20.91
CA LEU A 240 0.82 -1.19 -19.96
C LEU A 240 0.24 -2.45 -19.28
N ARG A 241 0.81 -3.62 -19.54
CA ARG A 241 0.38 -4.88 -18.92
C ARG A 241 1.56 -5.81 -18.64
N ALA A 242 1.61 -6.43 -17.47
CA ALA A 242 2.53 -7.54 -17.21
C ALA A 242 1.91 -8.83 -17.74
N THR A 243 2.66 -9.61 -18.55
CA THR A 243 2.07 -10.77 -19.24
C THR A 243 2.57 -12.12 -18.75
N ASP A 244 3.88 -12.30 -18.51
CA ASP A 244 4.42 -13.65 -18.24
C ASP A 244 5.63 -13.65 -17.29
N ILE A 245 5.62 -14.59 -16.33
CA ILE A 245 6.65 -14.89 -15.32
C ILE A 245 7.96 -15.37 -15.98
N SER A 246 7.86 -16.07 -17.11
CA SER A 246 8.99 -16.75 -17.72
C SER A 246 9.88 -15.85 -18.58
N LEU A 247 9.44 -14.62 -18.87
CA LEU A 247 10.05 -13.80 -19.91
C LEU A 247 10.33 -12.34 -19.50
N ASP A 248 10.00 -11.92 -18.27
CA ASP A 248 10.10 -10.52 -17.82
C ASP A 248 9.44 -9.53 -18.81
N ARG A 249 8.34 -9.96 -19.45
CA ARG A 249 7.66 -9.17 -20.48
C ARG A 249 6.52 -8.40 -19.86
N TYR A 250 6.71 -7.10 -19.75
CA TYR A 250 5.60 -6.20 -19.95
C TYR A 250 5.34 -6.06 -21.44
N VAL A 251 4.06 -6.13 -21.82
CA VAL A 251 3.61 -5.75 -23.15
C VAL A 251 3.14 -4.30 -23.09
N PHE A 252 3.67 -3.50 -23.98
CA PHE A 252 3.35 -2.08 -24.06
C PHE A 252 2.93 -1.71 -25.47
N HIS A 253 2.05 -0.72 -25.55
CA HIS A 253 1.69 -0.07 -26.81
C HIS A 253 2.24 1.36 -26.80
N PRO A 254 3.47 1.61 -27.30
CA PRO A 254 4.14 2.89 -27.11
C PRO A 254 3.31 4.12 -27.55
N PRO A 255 2.64 4.11 -28.73
CA PRO A 255 1.79 5.25 -29.12
C PRO A 255 0.63 5.53 -28.15
N ALA A 256 0.08 4.48 -27.54
CA ALA A 256 -1.03 4.63 -26.60
C ALA A 256 -0.53 5.11 -25.24
N LEU A 257 0.66 4.66 -24.81
CA LEU A 257 1.30 5.17 -23.60
C LEU A 257 1.68 6.65 -23.74
N LYS A 258 2.18 7.06 -24.91
CA LYS A 258 2.40 8.47 -25.26
C LYS A 258 1.13 9.30 -25.13
N ALA A 259 0.01 8.81 -25.67
CA ALA A 259 -1.29 9.46 -25.53
C ALA A 259 -1.72 9.59 -24.06
N CYS A 260 -1.42 8.59 -23.22
CA CYS A 260 -1.69 8.69 -21.79
C CYS A 260 -0.84 9.76 -21.07
N LEU A 261 0.44 9.86 -21.40
CA LEU A 261 1.32 10.89 -20.85
C LEU A 261 0.87 12.30 -21.28
N GLN A 262 0.43 12.44 -22.54
CA GLN A 262 -0.16 13.70 -23.02
C GLN A 262 -1.42 14.05 -22.23
N LYS A 263 -2.32 13.07 -22.02
CA LYS A 263 -3.51 13.28 -21.17
C LYS A 263 -3.14 13.75 -19.76
N CYS A 264 -2.09 13.20 -19.15
CA CYS A 264 -1.63 13.67 -17.83
C CYS A 264 -1.27 15.16 -17.87
N VAL A 265 -0.54 15.62 -18.90
CA VAL A 265 -0.18 17.04 -19.04
C VAL A 265 -1.42 17.91 -19.26
N ASP A 266 -2.34 17.46 -20.10
CA ASP A 266 -3.58 18.18 -20.41
C ASP A 266 -4.47 18.34 -19.17
N ASP A 267 -4.64 17.27 -18.38
CA ASP A 267 -5.41 17.29 -17.14
C ASP A 267 -4.78 18.23 -16.09
N LEU A 268 -3.44 18.28 -16.03
CA LEU A 268 -2.71 19.18 -15.13
C LEU A 268 -2.69 20.63 -15.62
N LYS A 269 -3.02 20.89 -16.89
CA LYS A 269 -3.01 22.21 -17.52
C LYS A 269 -1.65 22.91 -17.38
N VAL A 270 -0.57 22.14 -17.52
CA VAL A 270 0.80 22.65 -17.44
C VAL A 270 1.42 22.77 -18.82
N ASP A 271 2.38 23.69 -18.94
CA ASP A 271 3.22 23.84 -20.13
C ASP A 271 4.53 23.07 -19.88
N PRO A 272 4.76 21.91 -20.51
CA PRO A 272 5.95 21.08 -20.26
C PRO A 272 7.27 21.83 -20.37
N THR A 273 7.36 22.83 -21.26
CA THR A 273 8.58 23.63 -21.48
C THR A 273 9.02 24.44 -20.25
N LYS A 274 8.13 24.58 -19.26
CA LYS A 274 8.37 25.28 -17.98
C LYS A 274 8.51 24.34 -16.79
N TYR A 275 8.42 23.03 -17.01
CA TYR A 275 8.43 22.02 -15.96
C TYR A 275 9.54 21.01 -16.20
N ARG A 276 10.03 20.41 -15.11
CA ARG A 276 10.71 19.12 -15.14
C ARG A 276 9.69 18.02 -14.84
N VAL A 277 9.98 16.76 -15.14
CA VAL A 277 9.08 15.63 -14.90
C VAL A 277 9.74 14.55 -14.05
N LEU A 278 9.03 13.99 -13.08
CA LEU A 278 9.39 12.76 -12.38
C LEU A 278 8.43 11.65 -12.83
N LEU A 279 8.98 10.63 -13.50
CA LEU A 279 8.25 9.43 -13.90
C LEU A 279 8.40 8.36 -12.82
N SER A 280 7.30 8.00 -12.18
CA SER A 280 7.21 6.84 -11.28
C SER A 280 6.82 5.60 -12.07
N ILE A 281 7.72 4.63 -12.15
CA ILE A 281 7.58 3.43 -13.00
C ILE A 281 7.56 2.13 -12.18
N PRO A 282 6.87 1.07 -12.67
CA PRO A 282 6.90 -0.26 -12.07
C PRO A 282 8.31 -0.88 -11.96
N GLN A 283 8.46 -1.90 -11.10
CA GLN A 283 9.75 -2.52 -10.79
C GLN A 283 10.41 -3.26 -11.96
N ASN A 284 9.63 -3.91 -12.84
CA ASN A 284 10.19 -4.74 -13.93
C ASN A 284 9.94 -4.13 -15.31
N ILE A 285 10.14 -2.81 -15.46
CA ILE A 285 10.09 -2.17 -16.78
C ILE A 285 11.40 -2.40 -17.56
N PRO A 286 11.34 -2.83 -18.84
CA PRO A 286 12.52 -2.98 -19.69
C PRO A 286 13.23 -1.65 -19.95
N ILE A 287 14.57 -1.72 -20.00
CA ILE A 287 15.45 -0.58 -20.28
C ILE A 287 15.09 0.13 -21.59
N ALA A 288 14.72 -0.62 -22.64
CA ALA A 288 14.31 -0.03 -23.91
C ALA A 288 13.10 0.91 -23.76
N LEU A 289 12.11 0.53 -22.94
CA LEU A 289 10.96 1.40 -22.70
C LEU A 289 11.35 2.63 -21.87
N ILE A 290 12.24 2.48 -20.89
CA ILE A 290 12.78 3.62 -20.13
C ILE A 290 13.40 4.64 -21.09
N ALA A 291 14.19 4.17 -22.06
CA ALA A 291 14.80 5.01 -23.08
C ALA A 291 13.75 5.72 -23.95
N ASP A 292 12.74 4.98 -24.42
CA ASP A 292 11.66 5.55 -25.26
C ASP A 292 10.81 6.58 -24.50
N LEU A 293 10.54 6.34 -23.20
CA LEU A 293 9.85 7.28 -22.34
C LEU A 293 10.65 8.57 -22.16
N LEU A 294 11.96 8.47 -21.92
CA LEU A 294 12.84 9.63 -21.77
C LEU A 294 12.91 10.46 -23.04
N LYS A 295 13.10 9.82 -24.19
CA LYS A 295 13.08 10.50 -25.50
C LYS A 295 11.75 11.20 -25.70
N PHE A 296 10.64 10.52 -25.44
CA PHE A 296 9.32 11.12 -25.61
C PHE A 296 9.12 12.37 -24.73
N VAL A 297 9.42 12.29 -23.43
CA VAL A 297 9.18 13.44 -22.53
C VAL A 297 10.15 14.60 -22.75
N LEU A 298 11.38 14.34 -23.20
CA LEU A 298 12.39 15.39 -23.42
C LEU A 298 12.39 15.95 -24.85
N GLU A 299 12.28 15.11 -25.87
CA GLU A 299 12.37 15.50 -27.29
C GLU A 299 11.01 15.93 -27.85
N GLU A 300 9.92 15.20 -27.55
CA GLU A 300 8.60 15.46 -28.14
C GLU A 300 7.75 16.37 -27.24
N MET A 301 7.68 16.08 -25.94
CA MET A 301 6.93 16.91 -24.99
C MET A 301 7.71 18.13 -24.52
N CYS A 302 9.02 18.18 -24.74
CA CYS A 302 9.89 19.31 -24.39
C CYS A 302 9.93 19.67 -22.89
N PHE A 303 9.86 18.70 -21.98
CA PHE A 303 10.15 18.97 -20.56
C PHE A 303 11.60 19.44 -20.37
N GLN A 304 11.84 20.35 -19.42
CA GLN A 304 13.18 20.90 -19.13
C GLN A 304 14.17 19.84 -18.63
N GLY A 305 13.64 18.76 -18.05
CA GLY A 305 14.41 17.63 -17.54
C GLY A 305 13.48 16.54 -17.03
N ALA A 306 13.97 15.32 -16.97
CA ALA A 306 13.23 14.13 -16.58
C ALA A 306 14.01 13.31 -15.56
N ALA A 307 13.37 12.85 -14.51
CA ALA A 307 13.91 11.86 -13.58
C ALA A 307 13.00 10.62 -13.58
N ILE A 308 13.58 9.47 -13.28
CA ILE A 308 12.87 8.20 -13.20
C ILE A 308 13.07 7.61 -11.83
N SER A 309 12.00 7.11 -11.23
CA SER A 309 12.05 6.44 -9.94
C SER A 309 11.15 5.21 -9.94
N ARG A 310 11.64 4.14 -9.31
CA ARG A 310 10.90 2.87 -9.19
C ARG A 310 9.89 2.99 -8.06
N GLN A 311 8.67 2.48 -8.29
CA GLN A 311 7.56 2.54 -7.34
C GLN A 311 7.88 1.99 -5.95
N PRO A 312 8.58 0.85 -5.77
CA PRO A 312 8.88 0.33 -4.42
C PRO A 312 9.71 1.30 -3.57
N SER A 313 10.74 1.93 -4.12
CA SER A 313 11.52 2.93 -3.39
C SER A 313 10.66 4.13 -3.00
N LEU A 314 9.80 4.60 -3.91
CA LEU A 314 8.85 5.69 -3.64
C LEU A 314 7.85 5.31 -2.54
N VAL A 315 7.37 4.08 -2.51
CA VAL A 315 6.52 3.60 -1.41
C VAL A 315 7.24 3.78 -0.08
N LEU A 316 8.50 3.36 0.06
CA LEU A 316 9.22 3.53 1.33
C LEU A 316 9.41 4.99 1.75
N TYR A 317 9.62 5.91 0.79
CA TYR A 317 9.61 7.35 1.09
C TYR A 317 8.27 7.84 1.62
N ALA A 318 7.14 7.34 1.10
CA ALA A 318 5.82 7.67 1.64
C ALA A 318 5.57 7.09 3.04
N TYR A 319 6.28 6.01 3.38
CA TYR A 319 6.28 5.39 4.70
C TYR A 319 7.35 5.98 5.65
N ASP A 320 8.10 6.99 5.21
CA ASP A 320 9.19 7.66 5.94
C ASP A 320 10.26 6.68 6.48
N VAL A 321 10.64 5.71 5.66
CA VAL A 321 11.63 4.67 6.02
C VAL A 321 12.58 4.38 4.87
N ALA A 322 13.78 3.86 5.19
CA ALA A 322 14.78 3.48 4.20
C ALA A 322 14.96 1.95 4.04
N THR A 323 14.47 1.15 4.99
CA THR A 323 14.71 -0.30 5.04
C THR A 323 13.43 -1.08 5.32
N GLY A 324 13.10 -2.02 4.43
CA GLY A 324 11.94 -2.91 4.56
C GLY A 324 11.64 -3.71 3.30
N VAL A 325 10.56 -4.47 3.35
CA VAL A 325 10.02 -5.21 2.20
C VAL A 325 8.75 -4.52 1.73
N VAL A 326 8.73 -4.03 0.51
CA VAL A 326 7.50 -3.51 -0.11
C VAL A 326 6.73 -4.68 -0.71
N VAL A 327 5.46 -4.81 -0.33
CA VAL A 327 4.51 -5.77 -0.91
C VAL A 327 3.42 -4.97 -1.60
N ASP A 328 3.63 -4.72 -2.89
CA ASP A 328 2.70 -3.99 -3.75
C ASP A 328 1.76 -4.97 -4.46
N ILE A 329 0.46 -4.84 -4.19
CA ILE A 329 -0.58 -5.72 -4.74
C ILE A 329 -1.56 -4.87 -5.54
N GLY A 330 -1.30 -4.79 -6.85
CA GLY A 330 -2.17 -4.17 -7.84
C GLY A 330 -2.74 -5.22 -8.78
N ASP A 331 -2.62 -4.97 -10.09
CA ASP A 331 -2.87 -5.99 -11.13
C ASP A 331 -1.91 -7.18 -11.01
N CYS A 332 -0.72 -6.90 -10.47
CA CYS A 332 0.35 -7.84 -10.21
C CYS A 332 0.79 -7.72 -8.75
N VAL A 333 1.42 -8.78 -8.24
CA VAL A 333 2.07 -8.79 -6.93
C VAL A 333 3.56 -8.52 -7.14
N ASN A 334 4.11 -7.49 -6.51
CA ASN A 334 5.54 -7.23 -6.45
C ASN A 334 6.01 -7.22 -5.00
N ILE A 335 7.05 -7.99 -4.71
CA ILE A 335 7.67 -8.09 -3.40
C ILE A 335 9.13 -7.68 -3.57
N VAL A 336 9.49 -6.55 -2.98
CA VAL A 336 10.77 -5.87 -3.23
C VAL A 336 11.43 -5.52 -1.90
N PRO A 337 12.46 -6.27 -1.48
CA PRO A 337 13.28 -5.92 -0.34
C PRO A 337 14.18 -4.73 -0.66
N VAL A 338 14.25 -3.78 0.27
CA VAL A 338 15.10 -2.59 0.22
C VAL A 338 15.85 -2.47 1.54
N VAL A 339 17.16 -2.24 1.47
CA VAL A 339 18.04 -2.06 2.62
C VAL A 339 18.82 -0.76 2.44
N ASP A 340 18.64 0.15 3.39
CA ASP A 340 19.28 1.47 3.45
C ASP A 340 19.12 2.27 2.16
N GLY A 341 17.92 2.19 1.57
CA GLY A 341 17.56 2.86 0.32
C GLY A 341 17.93 2.08 -0.95
N TYR A 342 18.65 0.96 -0.84
CA TYR A 342 19.07 0.14 -1.99
C TYR A 342 18.18 -1.09 -2.15
N VAL A 343 17.69 -1.32 -3.36
CA VAL A 343 16.91 -2.51 -3.69
C VAL A 343 17.82 -3.74 -3.68
N VAL A 344 17.35 -4.85 -3.12
CA VAL A 344 18.06 -6.14 -3.16
C VAL A 344 17.61 -6.91 -4.40
N ASP A 345 18.28 -6.68 -5.53
CA ASP A 345 17.83 -7.19 -6.84
C ASP A 345 17.69 -8.72 -6.89
N SER A 346 18.58 -9.45 -6.23
CA SER A 346 18.54 -10.92 -6.16
C SER A 346 17.34 -11.46 -5.37
N ALA A 347 16.59 -10.60 -4.69
CA ALA A 347 15.48 -10.95 -3.81
C ALA A 347 14.14 -10.35 -4.27
N ILE A 348 14.10 -9.71 -5.44
CA ILE A 348 12.86 -9.25 -6.07
C ILE A 348 12.03 -10.45 -6.49
N ILE A 349 10.74 -10.45 -6.14
CA ILE A 349 9.78 -11.44 -6.59
C ILE A 349 8.57 -10.72 -7.18
N SER A 350 8.24 -11.04 -8.43
CA SER A 350 7.07 -10.48 -9.13
C SER A 350 6.21 -11.59 -9.71
N LEU A 351 4.91 -11.50 -9.51
CA LEU A 351 3.92 -12.39 -10.10
C LEU A 351 2.88 -11.57 -10.89
N PRO A 352 2.57 -11.94 -12.15
CA PRO A 352 1.52 -11.33 -12.96
C PRO A 352 0.13 -11.83 -12.52
N CYS A 353 -0.08 -11.95 -11.21
CA CYS A 353 -1.36 -12.21 -10.61
C CYS A 353 -1.61 -11.23 -9.46
N GLY A 354 -2.88 -10.90 -9.23
CA GLY A 354 -3.30 -9.88 -8.28
C GLY A 354 -4.80 -9.62 -8.41
N ALA A 355 -5.16 -8.36 -8.67
CA ALA A 355 -6.56 -7.92 -8.76
C ALA A 355 -7.36 -8.70 -9.82
N THR A 356 -6.77 -8.96 -10.99
CA THR A 356 -7.47 -9.61 -12.10
C THR A 356 -7.93 -11.03 -11.72
N GLN A 357 -7.13 -11.81 -10.98
CA GLN A 357 -7.51 -13.16 -10.55
C GLN A 357 -8.61 -13.13 -9.48
N ILE A 358 -8.58 -12.15 -8.56
CA ILE A 358 -9.65 -11.94 -7.58
C ILE A 358 -10.96 -11.62 -8.32
N ILE A 359 -10.90 -10.69 -9.29
CA ILE A 359 -12.07 -10.28 -10.07
C ILE A 359 -12.63 -11.45 -10.88
N ASN A 360 -11.79 -12.22 -11.57
CA ASN A 360 -12.25 -13.37 -12.36
C ASN A 360 -12.90 -14.44 -11.46
N ALA A 361 -12.31 -14.74 -10.30
CA ALA A 361 -12.90 -15.65 -9.32
C ALA A 361 -14.23 -15.12 -8.78
N LEU A 362 -14.32 -13.80 -8.54
CA LEU A 362 -15.56 -13.14 -8.10
C LEU A 362 -16.65 -13.21 -9.16
N GLN A 363 -16.33 -12.97 -10.42
CA GLN A 363 -17.29 -13.06 -11.53
C GLN A 363 -17.88 -14.47 -11.64
N ALA A 364 -17.06 -15.51 -11.55
CA ALA A 364 -17.53 -16.89 -11.54
C ALA A 364 -18.57 -17.12 -10.42
N LYS A 365 -18.32 -16.60 -9.22
CA LYS A 365 -19.25 -16.69 -8.08
C LYS A 365 -20.49 -15.83 -8.19
N LEU A 366 -20.38 -14.64 -8.79
CA LEU A 366 -21.53 -13.78 -9.04
C LEU A 366 -22.48 -14.39 -10.08
N ILE A 367 -21.94 -15.02 -11.13
CA ILE A 367 -22.71 -15.75 -12.14
C ILE A 367 -23.48 -16.91 -11.49
N GLU A 368 -22.81 -17.71 -10.65
CA GLU A 368 -23.45 -18.81 -9.89
C GLU A 368 -24.62 -18.31 -9.02
N SER A 369 -24.45 -17.17 -8.35
CA SER A 369 -25.39 -16.70 -7.31
C SER A 369 -26.54 -15.84 -7.83
N ASN A 370 -26.35 -15.13 -8.96
CA ASN A 370 -27.34 -14.17 -9.47
C ASN A 370 -28.01 -14.63 -10.77
N GLY A 371 -27.43 -15.58 -11.51
CA GLY A 371 -27.97 -16.10 -12.77
C GLY A 371 -28.07 -15.06 -13.89
N SER A 372 -28.07 -15.50 -15.14
CA SER A 372 -28.42 -14.70 -16.34
C SER A 372 -27.54 -13.49 -16.72
N TYR A 373 -26.64 -13.00 -15.86
CA TYR A 373 -25.75 -11.89 -16.17
C TYR A 373 -24.34 -12.39 -16.48
N THR A 374 -23.78 -11.97 -17.62
CA THR A 374 -22.40 -12.27 -18.02
C THR A 374 -21.49 -11.12 -17.66
N PHE A 375 -20.23 -11.41 -17.30
CA PHE A 375 -19.19 -10.41 -17.07
C PHE A 375 -18.06 -10.61 -18.10
N GLN A 376 -18.28 -10.18 -19.33
CA GLN A 376 -17.36 -10.34 -20.45
C GLN A 376 -16.82 -9.01 -20.99
N SER A 377 -17.53 -7.89 -20.79
CA SER A 377 -17.13 -6.59 -21.31
C SER A 377 -16.16 -5.85 -20.39
N SER A 378 -15.36 -4.93 -20.97
CA SER A 378 -14.45 -4.06 -20.20
C SER A 378 -15.17 -3.21 -19.15
N ILE A 379 -16.46 -2.90 -19.39
CA ILE A 379 -17.31 -2.14 -18.47
C ILE A 379 -17.80 -3.02 -17.32
N GLU A 380 -18.17 -4.26 -17.62
CA GLU A 380 -18.58 -5.24 -16.60
C GLU A 380 -17.42 -5.54 -15.63
N MET A 381 -16.16 -5.49 -16.09
CA MET A 381 -14.98 -5.56 -15.22
C MET A 381 -14.93 -4.43 -14.18
N LEU A 382 -15.42 -3.22 -14.51
CA LEU A 382 -15.49 -2.10 -13.55
C LEU A 382 -16.53 -2.35 -12.48
N ILE A 383 -17.67 -2.94 -12.85
CA ILE A 383 -18.71 -3.36 -11.90
C ILE A 383 -18.14 -4.41 -10.96
N SER A 384 -17.43 -5.42 -11.49
CA SER A 384 -16.79 -6.44 -10.66
C SER A 384 -15.72 -5.84 -9.71
N ARG A 385 -14.93 -4.87 -10.18
CA ARG A 385 -14.00 -4.12 -9.34
C ARG A 385 -14.74 -3.37 -8.22
N PHE A 386 -15.85 -2.68 -8.52
CA PHE A 386 -16.64 -1.99 -7.52
C PHE A 386 -17.19 -2.95 -6.46
N VAL A 387 -17.78 -4.07 -6.88
CA VAL A 387 -18.29 -5.10 -5.95
C VAL A 387 -17.17 -5.64 -5.06
N MET A 388 -15.98 -5.90 -5.62
CA MET A 388 -14.81 -6.31 -4.86
C MET A 388 -14.43 -5.28 -3.80
N GLU A 389 -14.33 -3.99 -4.17
CA GLU A 389 -13.95 -2.92 -3.25
C GLU A 389 -15.00 -2.65 -2.15
N GLN A 390 -16.27 -2.94 -2.39
CA GLN A 390 -17.36 -2.75 -1.42
C GLN A 390 -17.58 -3.94 -0.49
N ALA A 391 -17.41 -5.18 -0.97
CA ALA A 391 -17.90 -6.36 -0.27
C ALA A 391 -16.82 -7.36 0.14
N CYS A 392 -15.70 -7.43 -0.60
CA CYS A 392 -14.69 -8.45 -0.38
C CYS A 392 -13.72 -8.10 0.75
N PHE A 393 -13.22 -9.14 1.42
CA PHE A 393 -12.24 -9.08 2.49
C PHE A 393 -11.38 -10.34 2.49
N VAL A 394 -10.26 -10.31 3.21
CA VAL A 394 -9.41 -11.48 3.46
C VAL A 394 -9.76 -12.04 4.84
N ALA A 395 -10.16 -13.30 4.89
CA ALA A 395 -10.44 -13.97 6.15
C ALA A 395 -9.14 -14.23 6.93
N THR A 396 -9.11 -13.89 8.23
CA THR A 396 -7.98 -14.21 9.11
C THR A 396 -7.89 -15.72 9.38
N ASP A 397 -9.02 -16.37 9.63
CA ASP A 397 -9.15 -17.84 9.61
C ASP A 397 -10.20 -18.21 8.56
N TYR A 398 -9.72 -18.73 7.44
CA TYR A 398 -10.58 -19.12 6.32
C TYR A 398 -11.56 -20.25 6.70
N GLU A 399 -11.10 -21.26 7.44
CA GLU A 399 -11.93 -22.42 7.76
C GLU A 399 -13.02 -22.07 8.79
N GLU A 400 -12.74 -21.12 9.69
CA GLU A 400 -13.74 -20.57 10.59
C GLU A 400 -14.85 -19.83 9.82
N GLU A 401 -14.49 -18.97 8.86
CA GLU A 401 -15.46 -18.24 8.03
C GLU A 401 -16.33 -19.19 7.17
N VAL A 402 -15.74 -20.27 6.63
CA VAL A 402 -16.50 -21.32 5.94
C VAL A 402 -17.53 -21.98 6.87
N LYS A 403 -17.15 -22.30 8.12
CA LYS A 403 -18.07 -22.89 9.11
C LYS A 403 -19.19 -21.93 9.50
N LYS A 404 -18.89 -20.65 9.69
CA LYS A 404 -19.89 -19.60 9.97
C LYS A 404 -20.91 -19.50 8.84
N CYS A 405 -20.43 -19.53 7.59
CA CYS A 405 -21.28 -19.55 6.40
C CYS A 405 -22.16 -20.80 6.33
N ALA A 406 -21.62 -21.98 6.61
CA ALA A 406 -22.37 -23.24 6.56
C ALA A 406 -23.47 -23.31 7.64
N ASN A 407 -23.25 -22.68 8.80
CA ASN A 407 -24.18 -22.72 9.93
C ASN A 407 -25.18 -21.55 9.94
N ASN A 408 -25.18 -20.66 8.92
CA ASN A 408 -25.98 -19.42 8.87
C ASN A 408 -25.83 -18.53 10.13
N ILE A 409 -24.64 -18.51 10.74
CA ILE A 409 -24.40 -17.82 12.03
C ILE A 409 -24.16 -16.31 11.86
N CYS A 410 -23.86 -15.83 10.64
CA CYS A 410 -23.62 -14.41 10.37
C CYS A 410 -24.21 -13.97 9.02
N ASP A 411 -24.60 -12.69 8.94
CA ASP A 411 -24.99 -11.98 7.71
C ASP A 411 -23.79 -11.78 6.76
N ILE A 412 -23.25 -12.88 6.23
CA ILE A 412 -22.24 -12.85 5.17
C ILE A 412 -22.89 -12.36 3.88
N ASP A 413 -24.18 -12.63 3.72
CA ASP A 413 -24.98 -12.16 2.60
C ASP A 413 -25.00 -10.63 2.59
N ALA A 414 -24.43 -10.06 1.54
CA ALA A 414 -24.49 -8.65 1.25
C ALA A 414 -25.21 -8.46 -0.09
N VAL A 415 -25.95 -7.36 -0.19
CA VAL A 415 -26.55 -6.92 -1.45
C VAL A 415 -25.90 -5.60 -1.82
N ILE A 416 -25.21 -5.60 -2.95
CA ILE A 416 -24.57 -4.39 -3.48
C ILE A 416 -25.47 -3.82 -4.56
N SER A 417 -26.09 -2.68 -4.27
CA SER A 417 -26.84 -1.92 -5.28
C SER A 417 -25.88 -1.21 -6.23
N ILE A 418 -26.24 -1.17 -7.50
CA ILE A 418 -25.60 -0.34 -8.52
C ILE A 418 -26.56 0.71 -9.09
N GLU A 419 -27.76 0.87 -8.51
CA GLU A 419 -28.77 1.84 -8.95
C GLU A 419 -28.26 3.28 -8.95
N GLN A 420 -27.35 3.61 -8.05
CA GLN A 420 -26.68 4.92 -7.99
C GLN A 420 -25.83 5.25 -9.23
N PHE A 421 -25.60 4.27 -10.10
CA PHE A 421 -24.89 4.46 -11.37
C PHE A 421 -25.82 4.36 -12.58
N GLU A 422 -27.12 4.47 -12.37
CA GLU A 422 -28.14 4.56 -13.44
C GLU A 422 -28.03 3.41 -14.47
N PRO A 423 -28.09 2.13 -14.03
CA PRO A 423 -28.03 0.99 -14.93
C PRO A 423 -29.21 1.00 -15.92
N THR A 424 -29.01 0.49 -17.13
CA THR A 424 -30.10 0.34 -18.10
C THR A 424 -31.11 -0.71 -17.62
N SER A 425 -32.32 -0.72 -18.19
CA SER A 425 -33.35 -1.73 -17.85
C SER A 425 -32.92 -3.18 -18.12
N GLU A 426 -31.92 -3.38 -18.97
CA GLU A 426 -31.36 -4.71 -19.30
C GLU A 426 -30.23 -5.12 -18.36
N MET A 427 -29.74 -4.19 -17.53
CA MET A 427 -28.69 -4.45 -16.55
C MET A 427 -29.27 -4.88 -15.20
N ILE A 428 -28.49 -5.65 -14.46
CA ILE A 428 -28.79 -6.00 -13.08
C ILE A 428 -28.69 -4.76 -12.18
N SER A 429 -29.69 -4.47 -11.35
CA SER A 429 -29.68 -3.29 -10.47
C SER A 429 -29.01 -3.55 -9.12
N SER A 430 -28.94 -4.82 -8.69
CA SER A 430 -28.31 -5.22 -7.43
C SER A 430 -27.72 -6.63 -7.50
N LEU A 431 -26.56 -6.81 -6.87
CA LEU A 431 -25.82 -8.07 -6.86
C LEU A 431 -25.81 -8.66 -5.45
N LYS A 432 -26.32 -9.89 -5.33
CA LYS A 432 -26.21 -10.67 -4.10
C LYS A 432 -24.84 -11.34 -4.05
N ILE A 433 -24.15 -11.17 -2.92
CA ILE A 433 -22.84 -11.75 -2.68
C ILE A 433 -22.80 -12.42 -1.30
N ASN A 434 -22.37 -13.68 -1.26
CA ASN A 434 -22.34 -14.53 -0.07
C ASN A 434 -20.88 -14.84 0.32
N SER A 435 -20.54 -16.11 0.53
CA SER A 435 -19.17 -16.64 0.68
C SER A 435 -18.13 -16.10 -0.34
N ALA A 436 -18.55 -15.63 -1.52
CA ALA A 436 -17.67 -14.98 -2.50
C ALA A 436 -16.87 -13.79 -1.92
N ARG A 437 -17.37 -13.15 -0.87
CA ARG A 437 -16.70 -12.03 -0.17
C ARG A 437 -15.30 -12.38 0.35
N PHE A 438 -15.07 -13.63 0.78
CA PHE A 438 -13.77 -14.06 1.31
C PHE A 438 -13.16 -15.24 0.55
N THR A 439 -13.96 -16.03 -0.18
CA THR A 439 -13.44 -17.18 -0.92
C THR A 439 -12.64 -16.79 -2.16
N THR A 440 -12.95 -15.64 -2.77
CA THR A 440 -12.29 -15.14 -3.98
C THR A 440 -10.89 -14.60 -3.70
N THR A 441 -10.70 -14.03 -2.50
CA THR A 441 -9.43 -13.46 -2.02
C THR A 441 -8.50 -14.51 -1.41
N GLU A 442 -9.03 -15.67 -0.99
CA GLU A 442 -8.23 -16.78 -0.44
C GLU A 442 -7.18 -17.31 -1.43
N GLY A 443 -7.34 -17.07 -2.74
CA GLY A 443 -6.32 -17.42 -3.72
C GLY A 443 -4.97 -16.73 -3.51
N LEU A 444 -4.92 -15.59 -2.81
CA LEU A 444 -3.65 -14.97 -2.35
C LEU A 444 -2.87 -15.89 -1.40
N PHE A 445 -3.56 -16.70 -0.60
CA PHE A 445 -2.98 -17.60 0.41
C PHE A 445 -3.02 -19.07 -0.02
N LYS A 446 -3.88 -19.43 -0.97
CA LYS A 446 -4.01 -20.75 -1.58
C LYS A 446 -4.16 -20.62 -3.10
N PRO A 447 -3.09 -20.33 -3.87
CA PRO A 447 -3.14 -20.01 -5.31
C PRO A 447 -3.81 -21.07 -6.20
N LYS A 448 -3.81 -22.33 -5.77
CA LYS A 448 -4.54 -23.43 -6.44
C LYS A 448 -6.04 -23.14 -6.58
N ARG A 449 -6.64 -22.29 -5.73
CA ARG A 449 -8.03 -21.83 -5.87
C ARG A 449 -8.26 -20.95 -7.09
N TRP A 450 -7.22 -20.31 -7.60
CA TRP A 450 -7.23 -19.60 -8.88
C TRP A 450 -6.73 -20.49 -10.03
N GLY A 451 -6.52 -21.79 -9.79
CA GLY A 451 -5.94 -22.70 -10.79
C GLY A 451 -4.46 -22.41 -11.08
N LEU A 452 -3.77 -21.66 -10.23
CA LEU A 452 -2.35 -21.32 -10.42
C LEU A 452 -1.44 -22.26 -9.62
N ASP A 453 -0.34 -22.69 -10.24
CA ASP A 453 0.74 -23.43 -9.60
C ASP A 453 1.88 -22.48 -9.21
N THR A 454 1.61 -21.63 -8.21
CA THR A 454 2.58 -20.69 -7.64
C THR A 454 2.52 -20.73 -6.11
N LYS A 455 3.54 -20.18 -5.45
CA LYS A 455 3.58 -20.07 -3.99
C LYS A 455 2.58 -19.00 -3.52
N ALA A 456 2.11 -19.16 -2.29
CA ALA A 456 1.22 -18.20 -1.66
C ALA A 456 1.94 -16.89 -1.29
N LEU A 457 1.19 -15.79 -1.14
CA LEU A 457 1.73 -14.45 -0.85
C LEU A 457 2.71 -14.45 0.35
N HIS A 458 2.31 -15.03 1.47
CA HIS A 458 3.13 -15.10 2.68
C HIS A 458 4.43 -15.92 2.48
N GLN A 459 4.38 -16.98 1.66
CA GLN A 459 5.55 -17.79 1.33
C GLN A 459 6.52 -17.01 0.44
N LEU A 460 6.00 -16.25 -0.52
CA LEU A 460 6.81 -15.39 -1.39
C LEU A 460 7.47 -14.26 -0.60
N VAL A 461 6.75 -13.63 0.34
CA VAL A 461 7.33 -12.61 1.23
C VAL A 461 8.45 -13.22 2.08
N PHE A 462 8.22 -14.40 2.66
CA PHE A 462 9.26 -15.12 3.39
C PHE A 462 10.46 -15.45 2.50
N GLU A 463 10.23 -15.94 1.29
CA GLU A 463 11.29 -16.25 0.31
C GLU A 463 12.12 -15.03 -0.07
N ALA A 464 11.50 -13.89 -0.39
CA ALA A 464 12.20 -12.65 -0.68
C ALA A 464 13.11 -12.22 0.48
N VAL A 465 12.62 -12.35 1.72
CA VAL A 465 13.46 -12.08 2.90
C VAL A 465 14.59 -13.11 3.05
N GLN A 466 14.35 -14.38 2.76
CA GLN A 466 15.42 -15.40 2.80
C GLN A 466 16.46 -15.24 1.68
N LEU A 467 16.09 -14.69 0.53
CA LEU A 467 17.02 -14.36 -0.55
C LEU A 467 17.85 -13.10 -0.23
N SER A 468 17.39 -12.29 0.73
CA SER A 468 18.12 -11.10 1.19
C SER A 468 19.32 -11.46 2.08
N PRO A 469 20.32 -10.55 2.23
CA PRO A 469 21.46 -10.75 3.12
C PRO A 469 21.05 -11.14 4.55
N ILE A 470 21.78 -12.08 5.16
CA ILE A 470 21.45 -12.64 6.48
C ILE A 470 21.24 -11.55 7.55
N ASP A 471 22.10 -10.54 7.56
CA ASP A 471 22.11 -9.50 8.58
C ASP A 471 20.89 -8.57 8.51
N SER A 472 20.27 -8.42 7.34
CA SER A 472 19.10 -7.57 7.15
C SER A 472 17.77 -8.28 7.41
N ARG A 473 17.73 -9.63 7.36
CA ARG A 473 16.47 -10.42 7.43
C ARG A 473 15.61 -10.10 8.64
N LYS A 474 16.24 -9.95 9.81
CA LYS A 474 15.52 -9.61 11.06
C LYS A 474 14.79 -8.28 10.95
N THR A 475 15.44 -7.29 10.36
CA THR A 475 14.86 -5.95 10.12
C THR A 475 13.77 -6.04 9.06
N LEU A 476 14.01 -6.75 7.97
CA LEU A 476 13.04 -6.94 6.88
C LEU A 476 11.74 -7.61 7.36
N PHE A 477 11.81 -8.65 8.20
CA PHE A 477 10.61 -9.27 8.78
C PHE A 477 9.81 -8.32 9.69
N ARG A 478 10.48 -7.37 10.36
CA ARG A 478 9.83 -6.34 11.19
C ARG A 478 9.24 -5.19 10.36
N ASN A 479 9.61 -5.10 9.09
CA ASN A 479 9.36 -3.93 8.25
C ASN A 479 8.75 -4.37 6.91
N ILE A 480 7.56 -4.96 6.93
CA ILE A 480 6.81 -5.32 5.72
C ILE A 480 5.80 -4.21 5.44
N TYR A 481 5.87 -3.55 4.29
CA TYR A 481 5.04 -2.38 3.94
C TYR A 481 4.10 -2.71 2.79
N LEU A 482 2.79 -2.55 3.02
CA LEU A 482 1.77 -2.83 1.99
C LEU A 482 1.55 -1.63 1.05
N ALA A 483 1.41 -1.90 -0.25
CA ALA A 483 1.01 -0.90 -1.25
C ALA A 483 0.06 -1.50 -2.29
N GLY A 484 -0.54 -0.64 -3.11
CA GLY A 484 -1.40 -1.04 -4.23
C GLY A 484 -2.88 -1.20 -3.85
N GLY A 485 -3.74 -1.28 -4.86
CA GLY A 485 -5.20 -1.25 -4.68
C GLY A 485 -5.78 -2.46 -3.95
N VAL A 486 -5.25 -3.66 -4.16
CA VAL A 486 -5.72 -4.89 -3.50
C VAL A 486 -5.29 -4.90 -2.02
N SER A 487 -4.24 -4.16 -1.66
CA SER A 487 -3.84 -4.01 -0.26
C SER A 487 -4.87 -3.31 0.62
N LEU A 488 -5.91 -2.73 0.01
CA LEU A 488 -7.05 -2.11 0.68
C LEU A 488 -8.09 -3.13 1.17
N LEU A 489 -7.96 -4.41 0.82
CA LEU A 489 -8.87 -5.44 1.30
C LEU A 489 -8.76 -5.59 2.84
N PRO A 490 -9.88 -5.48 3.57
CA PRO A 490 -9.89 -5.70 5.02
C PRO A 490 -9.34 -7.08 5.38
N GLY A 491 -8.58 -7.19 6.49
CA GLY A 491 -8.04 -8.46 6.99
C GLY A 491 -6.75 -8.96 6.30
N LEU A 492 -6.33 -8.34 5.19
CA LEU A 492 -5.14 -8.78 4.45
C LEU A 492 -3.86 -8.66 5.29
N ALA A 493 -3.70 -7.53 5.99
CA ALA A 493 -2.48 -7.26 6.74
C ALA A 493 -2.32 -8.21 7.92
N GLU A 494 -3.41 -8.49 8.63
CA GLU A 494 -3.49 -9.39 9.77
C GLU A 494 -3.21 -10.83 9.34
N ARG A 495 -3.86 -11.29 8.27
CA ARG A 495 -3.63 -12.62 7.71
C ARG A 495 -2.18 -12.78 7.25
N LEU A 496 -1.63 -11.79 6.53
CA LEU A 496 -0.24 -11.83 6.08
C LEU A 496 0.75 -11.88 7.24
N GLU A 497 0.54 -11.06 8.27
CA GLU A 497 1.41 -11.03 9.46
C GLU A 497 1.43 -12.38 10.19
N ILE A 498 0.25 -12.98 10.40
CA ILE A 498 0.10 -14.30 11.05
C ILE A 498 0.78 -15.40 10.23
N GLU A 499 0.50 -15.44 8.94
CA GLU A 499 1.01 -16.49 8.04
C GLU A 499 2.53 -16.40 7.89
N VAL A 500 3.09 -15.19 7.73
CA VAL A 500 4.56 -15.00 7.67
C VAL A 500 5.20 -15.34 9.02
N ALA A 501 4.60 -14.92 10.15
CA ALA A 501 5.09 -15.26 11.48
C ALA A 501 5.13 -16.78 11.72
N SER A 502 4.21 -17.53 11.13
CA SER A 502 4.19 -18.99 11.23
C SER A 502 5.38 -19.67 10.54
N LEU A 503 5.96 -19.03 9.52
CA LEU A 503 7.11 -19.54 8.76
C LEU A 503 8.46 -19.19 9.43
N VAL A 504 8.50 -18.13 10.25
CA VAL A 504 9.74 -17.69 10.91
C VAL A 504 9.98 -18.53 12.18
N ALA A 505 11.06 -19.33 12.17
CA ALA A 505 11.39 -20.22 13.27
C ALA A 505 11.56 -19.45 14.60
N PRO A 506 10.95 -19.90 15.72
CA PRO A 506 11.20 -19.29 17.02
C PRO A 506 12.67 -19.49 17.42
N ILE A 507 13.40 -18.42 17.75
CA ILE A 507 14.71 -18.55 18.40
C ILE A 507 14.47 -19.11 19.80
N ILE A 508 14.97 -20.32 20.05
CA ILE A 508 15.02 -20.91 21.39
C ILE A 508 16.23 -20.30 22.09
N HIS A 509 16.01 -19.37 23.02
CA HIS A 509 17.06 -18.93 23.92
C HIS A 509 17.08 -19.87 25.14
N THR A 510 18.07 -20.74 25.22
CA THR A 510 18.36 -21.52 26.43
C THR A 510 19.15 -20.64 27.39
N GLN A 511 18.55 -20.30 28.53
CA GLN A 511 19.27 -19.66 29.63
C GLN A 511 19.58 -20.75 30.67
N VAL A 512 20.86 -21.08 30.84
CA VAL A 512 21.31 -22.00 31.90
C VAL A 512 21.49 -21.18 33.18
N VAL A 513 20.61 -21.36 34.16
CA VAL A 513 20.74 -20.74 35.48
C VAL A 513 21.26 -21.80 36.45
N LEU A 514 22.49 -21.62 36.93
CA LEU A 514 23.05 -22.44 38.00
C LEU A 514 22.53 -21.92 39.35
N LEU A 515 21.64 -22.69 39.97
CA LEU A 515 21.20 -22.47 41.36
C LEU A 515 21.54 -23.74 42.14
N HIS A 516 22.43 -23.60 43.14
CA HIS A 516 22.76 -24.62 44.16
C HIS A 516 22.69 -26.08 43.68
N PHE A 517 23.73 -26.55 43.00
CA PHE A 517 23.92 -27.96 42.59
C PHE A 517 22.79 -28.61 41.78
N VAL A 518 21.83 -27.84 41.25
CA VAL A 518 20.78 -28.32 40.34
C VAL A 518 20.81 -27.49 39.06
N VAL A 519 21.05 -28.17 37.92
CA VAL A 519 20.93 -27.56 36.59
C VAL A 519 19.45 -27.46 36.25
N ILE A 520 18.85 -26.27 36.36
CA ILE A 520 17.50 -26.01 35.88
C ILE A 520 17.60 -25.39 34.48
N ILE A 521 17.26 -26.16 33.45
CA ILE A 521 17.06 -25.63 32.11
C ILE A 521 15.66 -25.00 32.06
N LYS A 522 15.58 -23.67 32.12
CA LYS A 522 14.33 -22.96 31.81
C LYS A 522 14.32 -22.60 30.33
N THR A 523 13.49 -23.30 29.56
CA THR A 523 13.22 -22.94 28.16
C THR A 523 12.19 -21.83 28.13
N PHE A 524 12.61 -20.59 27.84
CA PHE A 524 11.68 -19.51 27.53
C PHE A 524 11.49 -19.41 26.02
N LYS A 525 10.24 -19.59 25.57
CA LYS A 525 9.86 -19.40 24.16
C LYS A 525 9.59 -17.91 23.93
N TYR A 526 10.63 -17.14 23.63
CA TYR A 526 10.49 -15.75 23.20
C TYR A 526 10.24 -15.71 21.69
N TYR A 527 9.10 -15.18 21.27
CA TYR A 527 8.87 -14.81 19.87
C TYR A 527 9.70 -13.54 19.56
N LEU A 528 11.03 -13.69 19.44
CA LEU A 528 11.96 -12.56 19.23
C LEU A 528 11.89 -11.98 17.80
N TRP A 529 11.29 -12.73 16.87
CA TRP A 529 10.93 -12.28 15.52
C TRP A 529 9.54 -11.66 15.54
N SER A 530 9.46 -10.38 15.88
CA SER A 530 8.21 -9.62 15.71
C SER A 530 8.01 -9.36 14.22
N VAL A 531 7.42 -10.31 13.48
CA VAL A 531 6.95 -10.02 12.12
C VAL A 531 5.92 -8.90 12.23
N THR A 532 6.11 -7.83 11.47
CA THR A 532 5.21 -6.68 11.53
C THR A 532 4.89 -6.20 10.14
N VAL A 533 3.59 -6.12 9.86
CA VAL A 533 3.06 -5.55 8.62
C VAL A 533 2.57 -4.14 8.89
N HIS A 534 3.09 -3.18 8.13
CA HIS A 534 2.73 -1.78 8.16
C HIS A 534 1.83 -1.47 6.98
N LEU A 535 0.80 -0.68 7.25
CA LEU A 535 -0.16 -0.19 6.27
C LEU A 535 -0.14 1.32 6.42
N SER A 536 -0.30 2.09 5.35
CA SER A 536 -0.64 3.51 5.43
C SER A 536 -2.10 3.66 5.01
N PRO A 537 -2.89 4.56 5.61
CA PRO A 537 -4.23 4.88 5.10
C PRO A 537 -4.19 5.36 3.64
N TRP A 538 -3.05 5.91 3.22
CA TRP A 538 -2.81 6.47 1.89
C TRP A 538 -2.11 5.49 0.94
N ARG A 539 -1.97 4.21 1.32
CA ARG A 539 -1.16 3.22 0.59
C ARG A 539 -1.55 2.98 -0.86
N TYR A 540 -2.77 3.35 -1.25
CA TYR A 540 -3.19 3.31 -2.66
C TYR A 540 -2.44 4.32 -3.54
N ASN A 541 -1.99 5.43 -2.94
CA ASN A 541 -1.24 6.50 -3.57
C ASN A 541 0.18 6.62 -3.00
N ALA A 542 0.70 5.58 -2.33
CA ALA A 542 2.01 5.64 -1.65
C ALA A 542 3.15 5.96 -2.63
N ALA A 543 3.19 5.33 -3.80
CA ALA A 543 4.24 5.64 -4.79
C ALA A 543 4.18 7.11 -5.24
N TYR A 544 2.99 7.64 -5.52
CA TYR A 544 2.80 9.05 -5.85
C TYR A 544 3.22 10.00 -4.70
N LEU A 545 2.86 9.68 -3.45
CA LEU A 545 3.25 10.49 -2.29
C LEU A 545 4.77 10.47 -2.08
N GLY A 546 5.42 9.32 -2.25
CA GLY A 546 6.87 9.23 -2.24
C GLY A 546 7.52 10.04 -3.36
N ALA A 547 6.88 10.11 -4.53
CA ALA A 547 7.36 10.92 -5.64
C ALA A 547 7.31 12.43 -5.31
N GLN A 548 6.31 12.91 -4.56
CA GLN A 548 6.29 14.29 -4.04
C GLN A 548 7.49 14.56 -3.12
N VAL A 549 7.77 13.63 -2.20
CA VAL A 549 8.95 13.71 -1.31
C VAL A 549 10.24 13.78 -2.12
N ILE A 550 10.45 12.86 -3.04
CA ILE A 550 11.67 12.83 -3.87
C ILE A 550 11.79 14.09 -4.75
N ALA A 551 10.72 14.52 -5.40
CA ALA A 551 10.72 15.70 -6.26
C ALA A 551 11.05 17.00 -5.50
N SER A 552 10.67 17.09 -4.22
CA SER A 552 11.06 18.23 -3.35
C SER A 552 12.53 18.20 -2.93
N SER A 553 13.12 17.00 -2.83
CA SER A 553 14.50 16.80 -2.35
C SER A 553 15.57 17.27 -3.33
N THR A 554 16.83 17.33 -2.86
CA THR A 554 18.00 17.57 -3.71
C THR A 554 18.37 16.36 -4.58
N GLN A 555 17.91 15.16 -4.21
CA GLN A 555 18.17 13.93 -4.97
C GLN A 555 17.51 13.99 -6.36
N PHE A 556 16.34 14.61 -6.47
CA PHE A 556 15.70 14.86 -7.76
C PHE A 556 16.59 15.74 -8.66
N ASP A 557 17.15 16.82 -8.12
CA ASP A 557 18.01 17.72 -8.89
C ASP A 557 19.30 17.01 -9.38
N GLN A 558 19.82 16.05 -8.60
CA GLN A 558 21.01 15.26 -8.95
C GLN A 558 20.74 14.16 -10.00
N THR A 559 19.53 13.62 -10.03
CA THR A 559 19.15 12.53 -10.94
C THR A 559 18.36 13.00 -12.17
N CYS A 560 18.12 14.31 -12.28
CA CYS A 560 17.38 14.90 -13.38
C CYS A 560 18.22 14.92 -14.67
N ILE A 561 17.71 14.24 -15.70
CA ILE A 561 18.31 14.12 -17.02
C ILE A 561 17.75 15.24 -17.89
N THR A 562 18.63 16.05 -18.48
CA THR A 562 18.27 17.06 -19.47
C THR A 562 18.37 16.49 -20.89
N LEU A 563 17.79 17.19 -21.87
CA LEU A 563 17.93 16.82 -23.28
C LEU A 563 19.40 16.75 -23.73
N GLU A 564 20.26 17.63 -23.20
CA GLU A 564 21.69 17.65 -23.51
C GLU A 564 22.43 16.41 -22.98
N SER A 565 22.08 15.96 -21.78
CA SER A 565 22.68 14.77 -21.13
C SER A 565 22.04 13.44 -21.55
N LEU A 566 20.99 13.48 -22.36
CA LEU A 566 20.18 12.29 -22.65
C LEU A 566 20.98 11.21 -23.37
N SER A 567 21.78 11.56 -24.38
CA SER A 567 22.58 10.59 -25.13
C SER A 567 23.54 9.81 -24.24
N ASP A 568 24.22 10.52 -23.33
CA ASP A 568 25.19 9.95 -22.41
C ASP A 568 24.51 9.03 -21.40
N PHE A 569 23.36 9.45 -20.86
CA PHE A 569 22.57 8.63 -19.96
C PHE A 569 22.08 7.35 -20.64
N LEU A 570 21.57 7.42 -21.88
CA LEU A 570 21.10 6.24 -22.61
C LEU A 570 22.24 5.25 -22.88
N HIS A 571 23.44 5.74 -23.19
CA HIS A 571 24.62 4.89 -23.35
C HIS A 571 25.01 4.22 -22.02
N GLN A 572 24.94 4.93 -20.89
CA GLN A 572 25.18 4.33 -19.57
C GLN A 572 24.11 3.29 -19.22
N LEU A 573 22.84 3.58 -19.50
CA LEU A 573 21.71 2.70 -19.21
C LEU A 573 21.79 1.37 -19.99
N GLN A 574 22.31 1.39 -21.22
CA GLN A 574 22.51 0.18 -22.02
C GLN A 574 23.69 -0.67 -21.52
N ASN A 575 24.71 -0.03 -20.97
CA ASN A 575 25.92 -0.70 -20.48
C ASN A 575 25.85 -1.06 -19.00
N SER A 576 24.89 -0.50 -18.26
CA SER A 576 24.61 -0.90 -16.89
C SER A 576 24.00 -2.30 -16.87
N THR A 577 24.72 -3.23 -16.27
CA THR A 577 24.09 -4.43 -15.69
C THR A 577 23.29 -3.97 -14.48
N PHE A 578 22.03 -3.55 -14.70
CA PHE A 578 21.06 -3.39 -13.62
C PHE A 578 20.70 -4.74 -13.04
#